data_AF-X0ZMI6-F1
#
_entry.id   AF-X0ZMI6-F1
#
_cell.length_a   1.000
_cell.length_b   1.000
_cell.length_c   1.000
_cell.angle_alpha   90.00
_cell.angle_beta   90.00
_cell.angle_gamma   90.00
#
_symmetry.space_group_name_H-M   'P 1'
#
loop_
_entity.id
_entity.type
_entity.pdbx_description
1 polymer ?
#
loop_
_entity_poly.entity_id
_entity_poly.type
_entity_poly.pdbx_seq_one_letter_code
_entity_poly.pdbx_strand_id
1 'polypeptide(L)' 'MNQGKKPDEIYCQSCGNLISEKAVMCPKCGFMVKSIPRTVTIGDRINPMAIISLITGIVSLPCGWLWGA' A
#
# COMPACT_ATOMS: atom_id res chain seq x y z
N MET A 1 16.28 11.80 35.11
CA MET A 1 15.24 11.46 34.12
C MET A 1 15.76 10.27 33.32
N ASN A 2 15.30 9.07 33.63
CA ASN A 2 15.81 7.82 33.06
C ASN A 2 14.98 7.44 31.83
N GLN A 3 15.54 7.60 30.63
CA GLN A 3 14.93 7.03 29.42
C GLN A 3 15.52 5.64 29.18
N GLY A 4 14.67 4.63 29.38
CA GLY A 4 14.98 3.22 29.16
C GLY A 4 15.44 2.96 27.72
N LYS A 5 16.43 2.06 27.61
CA LYS A 5 16.90 1.53 26.32
C LYS A 5 15.70 0.95 25.58
N LYS A 6 15.40 1.51 24.41
CA LYS A 6 14.25 1.11 23.59
C LYS A 6 14.68 -0.11 22.75
N PRO A 7 13.86 -1.17 22.68
CA PRO A 7 14.18 -2.38 21.89
C PRO A 7 14.19 -2.15 20.37
N ASP A 8 14.01 -0.90 19.91
CA ASP A 8 13.89 -0.53 18.50
C ASP A 8 15.26 -0.08 17.93
N GLU A 9 16.31 -0.88 18.13
CA GLU A 9 17.65 -0.62 17.56
C GLU A 9 18.00 -1.71 16.54
N ILE A 10 18.42 -1.27 15.34
CA ILE A 10 18.81 -2.12 14.22
C ILE A 10 20.24 -1.79 13.78
N TYR A 11 20.89 -2.72 13.09
CA TYR A 11 22.21 -2.49 12.52
C TYR A 11 22.10 -1.84 11.13
N CYS A 12 22.88 -0.81 10.90
CA CYS A 12 22.99 -0.18 9.58
C CYS A 12 23.56 -1.19 8.57
N GLN A 13 22.84 -1.44 7.48
CA GLN A 13 23.23 -2.37 6.41
C GLN A 13 24.48 -1.92 5.62
N SER A 14 24.88 -0.66 5.75
CA SER A 14 26.03 -0.10 5.03
C SER A 14 27.33 -0.09 5.86
N CYS A 15 27.24 0.23 7.16
CA CYS A 15 28.44 0.37 8.01
C CYS A 15 28.44 -0.51 9.27
N GLY A 16 27.36 -1.23 9.55
CA GLY A 16 27.23 -2.08 10.73
C GLY A 16 27.06 -1.33 12.06
N ASN A 17 26.84 -0.01 12.07
CA ASN A 17 26.61 0.74 13.31
C ASN A 17 25.17 0.51 13.82
N LEU A 18 25.00 0.40 15.15
CA LEU A 18 23.67 0.42 15.77
C LEU A 18 22.98 1.77 15.52
N ILE A 19 21.75 1.73 15.06
CA ILE A 19 20.89 2.89 14.82
C ILE A 19 19.48 2.57 15.31
N SER A 20 18.66 3.57 15.62
CA SER A 20 17.24 3.29 15.89
C SER A 20 16.52 2.83 14.62
N GLU A 21 15.57 1.91 14.75
CA GLU A 21 14.68 1.46 13.67
C GLU A 21 13.89 2.63 13.07
N LYS A 22 13.61 3.66 13.89
CA LYS A 22 12.92 4.88 13.49
C LYS A 22 13.84 5.88 12.76
N ALA A 23 15.14 5.62 12.67
CA ALA A 23 16.10 6.51 12.03
C ALA A 23 15.89 6.48 10.51
N VAL A 24 15.69 7.67 9.92
CA VAL A 24 15.58 7.82 8.45
C VAL A 24 16.95 7.62 7.79
N MET A 25 18.02 8.02 8.46
CA MET A 25 19.40 7.95 7.99
C MET A 25 20.36 7.58 9.12
N CYS A 26 21.43 6.87 8.78
CA CYS A 26 22.49 6.52 9.71
C CYS A 26 23.34 7.77 10.03
N PRO A 27 23.45 8.20 11.30
CA PRO A 27 24.22 9.38 11.68
C PRO A 27 25.75 9.19 11.54
N LYS A 28 26.20 7.94 11.34
CA LYS A 28 27.63 7.63 11.21
C LYS A 28 28.14 7.63 9.78
N CYS A 29 27.39 7.05 8.84
CA CYS A 29 27.81 6.95 7.44
C CYS A 29 26.91 7.73 6.47
N GLY A 30 25.75 8.22 6.91
CA GLY A 30 24.79 8.92 6.05
C GLY A 30 23.88 8.00 5.21
N PHE A 31 23.97 6.67 5.37
CA PHE A 31 23.12 5.74 4.62
C PHE A 31 21.64 5.88 4.99
N MET A 32 20.76 5.95 3.99
CA MET A 32 19.31 6.03 4.19
C MET A 32 18.72 4.66 4.51
N VAL A 33 18.00 4.57 5.64
CA VAL A 33 17.55 3.29 6.23
C VAL A 33 16.04 3.10 6.04
N LYS A 34 15.28 4.19 5.93
CA LYS A 34 13.82 4.12 5.72
C LYS A 34 13.50 3.85 4.26
N SER A 35 13.20 2.60 3.93
CA SER A 35 12.50 2.27 2.68
C SER A 35 11.05 2.74 2.80
N ILE A 36 10.63 3.62 1.89
CA ILE A 36 9.22 4.02 1.77
C ILE A 36 8.44 2.72 1.50
N PRO A 37 7.39 2.38 2.28
CA PRO A 37 6.56 1.23 1.95
C PRO A 37 6.03 1.50 0.55
N ARG A 38 6.44 0.67 -0.41
CA ARG A 38 5.83 0.75 -1.73
C ARG A 38 4.37 0.37 -1.52
N THR A 39 3.51 1.38 -1.53
CA THR A 39 2.08 1.22 -1.69
C THR A 39 1.91 0.50 -3.02
N VAL A 40 1.75 -0.81 -2.95
CA VAL A 40 1.32 -1.61 -4.08
C VAL A 40 -0.05 -1.07 -4.45
N THR A 41 -0.10 -0.34 -5.56
CA THR A 41 -1.35 0.05 -6.20
C THR A 41 -2.16 -1.21 -6.42
N ILE A 42 -3.32 -1.23 -5.78
CA ILE A 42 -4.33 -2.27 -5.77
C ILE A 42 -4.69 -2.62 -7.21
N GLY A 43 -4.00 -3.63 -7.73
CA GLY A 43 -4.44 -4.44 -8.86
C GLY A 43 -5.29 -5.61 -8.36
N ASP A 44 -6.01 -5.45 -7.25
CA ASP A 44 -6.93 -6.47 -6.76
C ASP A 44 -8.15 -6.56 -7.67
N ARG A 45 -8.06 -7.49 -8.62
CA ARG A 45 -9.15 -8.33 -9.11
C ARG A 45 -10.47 -7.58 -9.35
N ILE A 46 -10.46 -6.64 -10.28
CA ILE A 46 -11.70 -6.14 -10.89
C ILE A 46 -12.33 -7.32 -11.63
N ASN A 47 -13.26 -8.01 -10.98
CA ASN A 47 -13.98 -9.14 -11.55
C ASN A 47 -14.88 -8.61 -12.68
N PRO A 48 -14.77 -9.11 -13.92
CA PRO A 48 -15.55 -8.61 -15.05
C PRO A 48 -17.07 -8.70 -14.83
N MET A 49 -17.53 -9.57 -13.93
CA MET A 49 -18.94 -9.70 -13.53
C MET A 49 -19.51 -8.45 -12.84
N ALA A 50 -18.70 -7.67 -12.12
CA ALA A 50 -19.16 -6.44 -11.46
C ALA A 50 -19.47 -5.33 -12.48
N ILE A 51 -18.66 -5.24 -13.54
CA ILE A 51 -18.84 -4.27 -14.63
C ILE A 51 -20.07 -4.66 -15.47
N ILE A 52 -20.24 -5.95 -15.76
CA ILE A 52 -21.37 -6.47 -16.54
C ILE A 52 -22.70 -6.17 -15.83
N SER A 53 -22.79 -6.30 -14.51
CA SER A 53 -24.01 -5.98 -13.74
C SER A 53 -24.43 -4.51 -13.89
N LEU A 54 -23.48 -3.57 -13.83
CA LEU A 54 -23.75 -2.15 -13.98
C LEU A 54 -24.25 -1.79 -15.39
N ILE A 55 -23.62 -2.35 -16.42
CA ILE A 55 -24.01 -2.09 -17.82
C ILE A 55 -25.38 -2.72 -18.12
N THR A 56 -25.61 -3.96 -17.68
CA THR A 56 -26.87 -4.68 -17.94
C THR A 56 -28.03 -4.03 -17.21
N GLY A 57 -27.84 -3.53 -15.98
CA GLY A 57 -28.85 -2.75 -15.27
C GLY A 57 -29.21 -1.45 -15.98
N ILE A 58 -28.22 -0.67 -16.44
CA ILE A 58 -28.44 0.64 -17.09
C ILE A 58 -29.06 0.50 -18.49
N VAL A 59 -28.69 -0.53 -19.26
CA VAL A 59 -29.20 -0.77 -20.63
C VAL A 59 -30.53 -1.55 -20.66
N SER A 60 -30.81 -2.36 -19.62
CA SER A 60 -32.07 -3.12 -19.56
C SER A 60 -33.24 -2.31 -19.01
N LEU A 61 -32.98 -1.23 -18.23
CA LEU A 61 -34.05 -0.33 -17.80
C LEU A 61 -34.76 0.38 -18.99
N PRO A 62 -34.07 0.82 -20.06
CA PRO A 62 -34.73 1.36 -21.24
C PRO A 62 -35.26 0.31 -22.24
N CYS A 63 -34.63 -0.86 -22.39
CA CYS A 63 -34.99 -1.80 -23.47
C CYS A 63 -36.05 -2.85 -23.10
N GLY A 64 -36.32 -3.10 -21.81
CA GLY A 64 -37.38 -4.03 -21.38
C GLY A 64 -38.81 -3.59 -21.76
N TRP A 65 -39.01 -2.33 -22.14
CA TRP A 65 -40.30 -1.77 -22.55
C TRP A 65 -40.54 -1.79 -24.07
N LEU A 66 -39.58 -2.22 -24.89
CA LEU A 66 -39.70 -2.19 -26.36
C LEU A 66 -39.78 -3.54 -27.08
N TRP A 67 -39.49 -4.67 -26.42
CA TRP A 67 -39.66 -5.99 -27.05
C TRP A 67 -40.75 -6.82 -26.35
N GLY A 68 -41.92 -6.21 -26.20
CA GLY A 68 -43.18 -6.89 -25.93
C GLY A 68 -44.18 -6.53 -27.02
N ALA A 69 -44.16 -7.28 -28.12
CA ALA A 69 -45.20 -7.35 -29.14
C ALA A 69 -45.06 -8.68 -29.90
#